data_AF-A0A7X7ZPN5-F1
#
_entry.id   AF-A0A7X7ZPN5-F1
#
_cell.length_a   1.000
_cell.length_b   1.000
_cell.length_c   1.000
_cell.angle_alpha   90.00
_cell.angle_beta   90.00
_cell.angle_gamma   90.00
#
_symmetry.space_group_name_H-M   'P 1'
#
loop_
_entity.id
_entity.type
_entity.pdbx_description
1 polymer ?
#
loop_
_entity_poly.entity_id
_entity_poly.type
_entity_poly.pdbx_seq_one_letter_code
_entity_poly.pdbx_strand_id
1 'polypeptide(L)'
;MSVEKTVVMESGTENRKLEWGLMPDGKAYVREESRGDLMAMSFDAAERETTLTFVPSGVYSLADVADTVENHADDCFIADIEDALVLWGIPYTRDENAVPLPA
;
A
#
# COMPACT_ATOMS: atom_id res chain seq x y z
N MET A 1 -10.66 17.11 8.07
CA MET A 1 -10.81 16.60 6.69
C MET A 1 -9.84 15.45 6.55
N SER A 2 -10.33 14.22 6.36
CA SER A 2 -9.45 13.10 6.03
C SER A 2 -9.07 13.25 4.56
N VAL A 3 -7.79 13.47 4.30
CA VAL A 3 -7.26 13.44 2.93
C VAL A 3 -7.10 11.97 2.59
N GLU A 4 -7.91 11.48 1.67
CA GLU A 4 -7.84 10.13 1.11
C GLU A 4 -7.44 10.27 -0.36
N LYS A 5 -6.43 9.50 -0.77
CA LYS A 5 -5.95 9.43 -2.14
C LYS A 5 -5.94 7.97 -2.58
N THR A 6 -6.14 7.74 -3.88
CA THR A 6 -6.18 6.42 -4.47
C THR A 6 -5.57 6.44 -5.86
N VAL A 7 -4.77 5.43 -6.19
CA VAL A 7 -4.23 5.16 -7.52
C VAL A 7 -4.50 3.69 -7.87
N VAL A 8 -4.92 3.45 -9.10
CA VAL A 8 -5.13 2.11 -9.66
C VAL A 8 -4.10 1.91 -10.78
N MET A 9 -3.41 0.78 -10.73
CA MET A 9 -2.36 0.38 -11.66
C MET A 9 -2.77 -0.94 -12.29
N GLU A 10 -2.85 -0.97 -13.61
CA GLU A 10 -3.32 -2.13 -14.38
C GLU A 10 -2.19 -2.62 -15.30
N SER A 11 -1.84 -3.90 -15.20
CA SER A 11 -0.85 -4.55 -16.06
C SER A 11 -1.34 -5.92 -16.53
N GLY A 12 -2.01 -5.94 -17.69
CA GLY A 12 -2.60 -7.16 -18.22
C GLY A 12 -3.78 -7.64 -17.36
N THR A 13 -3.63 -8.80 -16.71
CA THR A 13 -4.61 -9.34 -15.76
C THR A 13 -4.35 -8.91 -14.32
N GLU A 14 -3.20 -8.27 -14.07
CA GLU A 14 -2.84 -7.75 -12.76
C GLU A 14 -3.47 -6.38 -12.51
N ASN A 15 -4.10 -6.26 -11.35
CA ASN A 15 -4.70 -5.03 -10.86
C ASN A 15 -4.16 -4.77 -9.47
N ARG A 16 -3.56 -3.59 -9.30
CA ARG A 16 -3.12 -3.11 -8.00
C ARG A 16 -3.80 -1.79 -7.72
N LYS A 17 -4.27 -1.62 -6.50
CA LYS A 17 -4.82 -0.36 -6.01
C LYS A 17 -4.06 0.05 -4.76
N LEU A 18 -3.47 1.24 -4.80
CA LEU A 18 -2.87 1.89 -3.64
C LEU A 18 -3.78 2.99 -3.15
N GLU A 19 -4.06 2.99 -1.85
CA GLU A 19 -4.91 3.95 -1.17
C GLU A 19 -4.19 4.45 0.07
N TRP A 20 -4.20 5.76 0.34
CA TRP A 20 -3.57 6.29 1.53
C TRP A 20 -4.32 7.49 2.07
N GLY A 21 -4.24 7.66 3.39
CA GLY A 21 -4.89 8.79 4.04
C GLY A 21 -4.64 8.88 5.54
N LEU A 22 -5.34 9.82 6.17
CA LEU A 22 -5.31 10.01 7.62
C LEU A 22 -6.50 9.31 8.29
N MET A 23 -6.19 8.50 9.28
CA MET A 23 -7.13 7.94 10.22
C MET A 23 -7.63 9.00 11.22
N PRO A 24 -8.80 8.78 11.87
CA PRO A 24 -9.32 9.71 12.88
C PRO A 24 -8.42 9.92 14.10
N ASP A 25 -7.53 8.97 14.40
CA ASP A 25 -6.55 9.05 15.50
C ASP A 25 -5.28 9.82 15.12
N GLY A 26 -5.19 10.34 13.88
CA GLY A 26 -4.06 11.09 13.37
C GLY A 26 -2.95 10.24 12.76
N LYS A 27 -3.10 8.91 12.71
CA LYS A 27 -2.17 8.04 12.00
C LYS A 27 -2.39 8.10 10.49
N ALA A 28 -1.31 7.90 9.75
CA ALA A 28 -1.38 7.64 8.32
C ALA A 28 -1.60 6.14 8.10
N TYR A 29 -2.41 5.83 7.09
CA TYR A 29 -2.49 4.49 6.53
C TYR A 29 -2.08 4.51 5.06
N VAL A 30 -1.49 3.42 4.60
CA VAL A 30 -1.27 3.10 3.20
C VAL A 30 -1.73 1.67 3.00
N ARG A 31 -2.59 1.45 2.01
CA ARG A 31 -3.25 0.19 1.74
C ARG A 31 -3.04 -0.18 0.30
N GLU A 32 -2.59 -1.41 0.07
CA GLU A 32 -2.47 -2.01 -1.25
C GLU A 32 -3.45 -3.17 -1.36
N GLU A 33 -4.30 -3.14 -2.38
CA GLU A 33 -5.12 -4.26 -2.82
C GLU A 33 -4.55 -4.77 -4.14
N SER A 34 -4.07 -6.01 -4.16
CA SER A 34 -3.52 -6.67 -5.35
C SER A 34 -4.38 -7.85 -5.75
N ARG A 35 -4.71 -7.97 -7.04
CA ARG A 35 -5.52 -9.05 -7.63
C ARG A 35 -4.97 -9.41 -9.00
N GLY A 36 -5.00 -10.69 -9.36
CA GLY A 36 -4.55 -11.13 -10.69
C GLY A 36 -4.03 -12.56 -10.73
N ASP A 37 -3.58 -12.97 -11.91
CA ASP A 37 -3.03 -14.31 -12.16
C ASP A 37 -1.71 -14.53 -11.42
N LEU A 38 -0.86 -13.49 -11.27
CA LEU A 38 0.38 -13.60 -10.49
C LEU A 38 0.09 -13.78 -9.01
N MET A 39 -1.01 -13.21 -8.48
CA MET A 39 -1.43 -13.45 -7.10
C MET A 39 -1.81 -14.92 -6.92
N ALA A 40 -2.58 -15.48 -7.86
CA ALA A 40 -2.94 -16.88 -7.85
C ALA A 40 -1.70 -17.80 -7.92
N MET A 41 -0.75 -17.49 -8.81
CA MET A 41 0.45 -18.30 -9.01
C MET A 41 1.49 -18.18 -7.89
N SER A 42 1.66 -17.00 -7.32
CA SER A 42 2.75 -16.71 -6.38
C SER A 42 2.34 -16.85 -4.92
N PHE A 43 1.05 -16.62 -4.62
CA PHE A 43 0.54 -16.54 -3.25
C PHE A 43 -0.64 -17.49 -2.97
N ASP A 44 -1.07 -18.30 -3.94
CA ASP A 44 -2.26 -19.18 -3.83
C ASP A 44 -3.52 -18.41 -3.38
N ALA A 45 -3.60 -17.14 -3.79
CA ALA A 45 -4.61 -16.19 -3.36
C ALA A 45 -5.27 -15.50 -4.58
N ALA A 46 -6.58 -15.34 -4.53
CA ALA A 46 -7.32 -14.56 -5.50
C ALA A 46 -7.04 -13.06 -5.34
N GLU A 47 -6.90 -12.61 -4.09
CA GLU A 47 -6.72 -11.21 -3.73
C GLU A 47 -5.85 -11.11 -2.48
N ARG A 48 -5.03 -10.07 -2.38
CA ARG A 48 -4.26 -9.73 -1.18
C ARG A 48 -4.43 -8.26 -0.87
N GLU A 49 -4.69 -7.96 0.39
CA GLU A 49 -4.72 -6.62 0.94
C GLU A 49 -3.60 -6.51 1.98
N THR A 50 -2.75 -5.50 1.85
CA THR A 50 -1.75 -5.16 2.87
C THR A 50 -2.01 -3.73 3.31
N THR A 51 -2.01 -3.48 4.62
CA THR A 51 -2.14 -2.14 5.20
C THR A 51 -0.94 -1.85 6.09
N LEU A 52 -0.27 -0.73 5.82
CA LEU A 52 0.73 -0.14 6.68
C LEU A 52 0.10 1.04 7.44
N THR A 53 0.29 1.08 8.76
CA THR A 53 -0.14 2.22 9.58
C THR A 53 1.04 2.80 10.33
N PHE A 54 1.22 4.12 10.28
CA PHE A 54 2.32 4.81 10.96
C PHE A 54 1.90 6.19 11.47
N VAL A 55 2.71 6.76 12.36
CA VAL A 55 2.50 8.14 12.84
C VAL A 55 3.28 9.10 11.93
N PRO A 56 2.62 10.01 11.19
CA PRO A 56 3.33 11.00 10.39
C PRO A 56 4.26 11.85 11.23
N SER A 57 5.42 12.19 10.66
CA SER A 57 6.41 13.04 11.31
C SER A 57 6.91 14.10 10.33
N GLY A 58 7.81 14.98 10.80
CA GLY A 58 8.52 15.90 9.90
C GLY A 58 9.53 15.22 8.97
N VAL A 59 9.81 13.92 9.16
CA VAL A 59 10.76 13.14 8.35
C VAL A 59 10.06 12.32 7.26
N TYR A 60 8.82 11.89 7.52
CA TYR A 60 8.01 11.16 6.55
C TYR A 60 6.52 11.35 6.86
N SER A 61 5.74 11.55 5.81
CA SER A 61 4.34 11.93 5.86
C SER A 61 3.59 11.39 4.63
N LEU A 62 2.27 11.62 4.56
CA LEU A 62 1.48 11.26 3.38
C LEU A 62 1.87 12.06 2.12
N ALA A 63 2.57 13.19 2.26
CA ALA A 63 3.11 13.91 1.12
C ALA A 63 4.25 13.12 0.46
N ASP A 64 5.12 12.51 1.28
CA ASP A 64 6.22 11.67 0.81
C ASP A 64 5.70 10.35 0.20
N VAL A 65 4.63 9.78 0.77
CA VAL A 65 3.91 8.66 0.14
C VAL A 65 3.37 9.05 -1.23
N ALA A 66 2.71 10.21 -1.34
CA ALA A 66 2.19 10.68 -2.62
C ALA A 66 3.30 10.93 -3.64
N ASP A 67 4.41 11.53 -3.23
CA ASP A 67 5.57 11.76 -4.09
C ASP A 67 6.20 10.44 -4.57
N THR A 68 6.28 9.44 -3.69
CA THR A 68 6.76 8.10 -4.05
C THR A 68 5.85 7.46 -5.12
N VAL A 69 4.53 7.49 -4.91
CA VAL A 69 3.57 6.94 -5.87
C VAL A 69 3.62 7.69 -7.20
N GLU A 70 3.74 9.02 -7.18
CA GLU A 70 3.81 9.84 -8.40
C GLU A 70 5.11 9.62 -9.18
N ASN A 71 6.25 9.41 -8.50
CA ASN A 71 7.55 9.18 -9.15
C ASN A 71 7.72 7.75 -9.68
N HIS A 72 7.06 6.76 -9.06
CA HIS A 72 7.17 5.34 -9.45
C HIS A 72 6.03 4.87 -10.38
N ALA A 73 4.99 5.69 -10.58
CA ALA A 73 3.86 5.42 -11.48
C ALA A 73 3.33 3.98 -11.32
N ASP A 74 3.28 3.19 -12.40
CA ASP A 74 2.72 1.84 -12.42
C ASP A 74 3.57 0.78 -11.68
N ASP A 75 4.78 1.14 -11.25
CA ASP A 75 5.75 0.24 -10.60
C ASP A 75 5.90 0.53 -9.10
N CYS A 76 4.95 1.25 -8.49
CA CYS A 76 4.95 1.47 -7.04
C CYS A 76 4.22 0.33 -6.32
N PHE A 77 4.88 -0.24 -5.32
CA PHE A 77 4.36 -1.26 -4.43
C PHE A 77 4.30 -0.74 -2.99
N ILE A 78 3.49 -1.37 -2.15
CA ILE A 78 3.49 -1.07 -0.72
C ILE A 78 4.83 -1.36 -0.04
N ALA A 79 5.64 -2.26 -0.63
CA ALA A 79 6.98 -2.55 -0.17
C ALA A 79 7.93 -1.34 -0.30
N ASP A 80 7.77 -0.49 -1.32
CA ASP A 80 8.58 0.74 -1.46
C ASP A 80 8.32 1.72 -0.31
N ILE A 81 7.06 1.79 0.12
CA ILE A 81 6.64 2.60 1.27
C ILE A 81 7.17 1.99 2.58
N GLU A 82 7.11 0.66 2.71
CA GLU A 82 7.65 -0.05 3.87
C GLU A 82 9.16 0.15 4.02
N ASP A 83 9.90 0.03 2.92
CA ASP A 83 11.34 0.23 2.88
C ASP A 83 11.71 1.67 3.26
N ALA A 84 10.93 2.67 2.82
CA ALA A 84 11.11 4.04 3.24
C ALA A 84 10.89 4.20 4.75
N LEU A 85 9.83 3.62 5.32
CA LEU A 85 9.57 3.68 6.76
C LEU A 85 10.71 3.04 7.57
N VAL A 86 11.25 1.91 7.11
CA VAL A 86 12.43 1.27 7.73
C VAL A 86 13.66 2.15 7.61
N LEU A 87 13.95 2.70 6.42
CA LEU A 87 15.10 3.56 6.16
C LEU A 87 15.12 4.79 7.07
N TRP A 88 13.95 5.41 7.26
CA TRP A 88 13.80 6.60 8.10
C TRP A 88 13.56 6.27 9.59
N GLY A 89 13.54 4.99 9.97
CA GLY A 89 13.38 4.54 11.36
C GLY A 89 12.01 4.85 11.95
N ILE A 90 10.97 4.85 11.13
CA ILE A 90 9.60 5.20 11.53
C ILE A 90 8.85 3.94 11.93
N PRO A 91 8.37 3.84 13.18
CA PRO A 91 7.57 2.71 13.60
C PRO A 91 6.26 2.63 12.81
N TYR A 92 5.95 1.43 12.33
CA TYR A 92 4.70 1.13 11.64
C TYR A 92 4.13 -0.21 12.10
N THR A 93 2.84 -0.41 11.87
CA THR A 93 2.19 -1.72 11.92
C THR A 93 1.89 -2.19 10.51
N ARG A 94 2.00 -3.50 10.30
CA ARG A 94 1.66 -4.17 9.04
C ARG A 94 0.56 -5.18 9.32
N ASP A 95 -0.55 -5.03 8.61
CA ASP A 95 -1.66 -5.95 8.62
C ASP A 95 -1.83 -6.51 7.20
N GLU A 96 -2.02 -7.81 7.09
CA GLU A 96 -2.11 -8.50 5.81
C GLU A 96 -3.30 -9.46 5.82
N ASN A 97 -4.12 -9.35 4.78
CA ASN A 97 -5.26 -10.21 4.54
C ASN A 97 -5.14 -10.78 3.13
N ALA A 98 -5.37 -12.09 2.98
CA ALA A 98 -5.41 -12.72 1.68
C ALA A 98 -6.69 -13.55 1.55
N VAL A 99 -7.34 -13.44 0.39
CA VAL A 99 -8.49 -14.26 0.01
C VAL A 99 -7.94 -15.47 -0.75
N PRO A 100 -8.10 -16.70 -0.24
CA PRO A 100 -7.61 -17.89 -0.93
C PRO A 100 -8.36 -18.12 -2.24
N LEU A 101 -7.73 -18.85 -3.16
CA LEU A 101 -8.40 -19.28 -4.39
C LEU A 101 -9.61 -20.18 -4.08
N PRO A 102 -10.69 -20.11 -4.86
CA PRO A 102 -11.78 -21.08 -4.75
C PRO A 102 -11.27 -22.48 -5.09
N ALA A 103 -11.67 -23.47 -4.26
CA ALA A 103 -11.31 -24.88 -4.40
C ALA A 103 -11.92 -25.55 -5.64
#